data_AF-A0A8J3BNB2-F1
#
_entry.id   AF-A0A8J3BNB2-F1
#
_cell.length_a   1.000
_cell.length_b   1.000
_cell.length_c   1.000
_cell.angle_alpha   90.00
_cell.angle_beta   90.00
_cell.angle_gamma   90.00
#
_symmetry.space_group_name_H-M   'P 1'
#
loop_
_entity.id
_entity.type
_entity.pdbx_description
1 polymer ?
#
loop_
_entity_poly.entity_id
_entity_poly.type
_entity_poly.pdbx_seq_one_letter_code
_entity_poly.pdbx_strand_id
1 'polypeptide(L)'
;MNNKYLEAFCNAISDEGVVKRTCFSLLYDTSITHYTPYLESEIMENLLLLPSEKKDDYINFAIDKINKTPLRYTNKNILDKWLVKYNVDLSTFPKFSNEDLTAVLKTYYSGHLFNTHKEQHYILDIQIDFFCYAAMLEAEKIITFLENKRIINTVSTEHLNQNDTLKIKWIGKPSQLGFIISNLAHLGYIEPPLKKDGEINYSQFANMVLGTFEADTTNNTLEKYLNLDSEKGQETLRKFNSKDFSIPNIREVS
;
A
#
# COMPACT_ATOMS: atom_id res chain seq x y z
N MET A 1 -0.31 -16.73 -15.10
CA MET A 1 -0.47 -15.29 -14.78
C MET A 1 -1.21 -14.65 -15.92
N ASN A 2 -2.21 -13.83 -15.61
CA ASN A 2 -2.91 -13.03 -16.60
C ASN A 2 -2.16 -11.71 -16.78
N ASN A 3 -1.80 -11.37 -18.02
CA ASN A 3 -1.06 -10.13 -18.35
C ASN A 3 -1.81 -9.29 -19.40
N LYS A 4 -3.11 -9.54 -19.56
CA LYS A 4 -3.94 -8.95 -20.61
C LYS A 4 -3.98 -7.43 -20.48
N TYR A 5 -4.23 -6.93 -19.27
CA TYR A 5 -4.34 -5.51 -19.02
C TYR A 5 -2.98 -4.83 -18.94
N LEU A 6 -1.93 -5.54 -18.54
CA LEU A 6 -0.55 -5.03 -18.64
C LEU A 6 -0.18 -4.76 -20.10
N GLU A 7 -0.52 -5.68 -21.01
CA GLU A 7 -0.30 -5.50 -22.44
C GLU A 7 -1.17 -4.39 -23.04
N ALA A 8 -2.45 -4.37 -22.71
CA ALA A 8 -3.37 -3.33 -23.18
C ALA A 8 -2.92 -1.93 -22.73
N PHE A 9 -2.50 -1.78 -21.47
CA PHE A 9 -1.97 -0.54 -20.93
C PHE A 9 -0.70 -0.10 -21.67
N CYS A 10 0.30 -0.99 -21.79
CA CYS A 10 1.55 -0.65 -22.49
C CYS A 10 1.26 -0.23 -23.93
N ASN A 11 0.40 -0.95 -24.64
CA ASN A 11 0.01 -0.61 -26.03
C ASN A 11 -0.69 0.76 -26.10
N ALA A 12 -1.57 1.08 -25.16
CA ALA A 12 -2.32 2.33 -25.15
C ALA A 12 -1.42 3.56 -25.00
N ILE A 13 -0.31 3.44 -24.28
CA ILE A 13 0.62 4.55 -24.04
C ILE A 13 1.84 4.56 -24.99
N SER A 14 1.89 3.66 -25.98
CA SER A 14 3.06 3.46 -26.86
C SER A 14 3.05 4.23 -28.17
N ASP A 15 1.88 4.58 -28.70
CA ASP A 15 1.74 5.13 -30.06
C ASP A 15 1.17 6.54 -30.00
N GLU A 16 2.03 7.56 -30.02
CA GLU A 16 1.57 8.96 -30.10
C GLU A 16 0.86 9.25 -31.43
N GLY A 17 1.09 8.44 -32.46
CA GLY A 17 0.44 8.56 -33.76
C GLY A 17 -1.08 8.43 -33.71
N VAL A 18 -1.64 7.87 -32.63
CA VAL A 18 -3.09 7.84 -32.36
C VAL A 18 -3.72 9.23 -32.38
N VAL A 19 -2.99 10.29 -32.02
CA VAL A 19 -3.50 11.67 -32.02
C VAL A 19 -3.84 12.16 -33.43
N LYS A 20 -3.32 11.51 -34.48
CA LYS A 20 -3.71 11.82 -35.87
C LYS A 20 -5.11 11.32 -36.21
N ARG A 21 -5.65 10.38 -35.43
CA ARG A 21 -6.98 9.78 -35.67
C ARG A 21 -8.07 10.44 -34.81
N THR A 22 -7.70 11.22 -33.80
CA THR A 22 -8.65 11.81 -32.83
C THR A 22 -8.06 13.05 -32.17
N CYS A 23 -8.40 13.36 -30.91
CA CYS A 23 -7.84 14.45 -30.13
C CYS A 23 -7.32 13.97 -28.77
N PHE A 24 -6.32 14.69 -28.21
CA PHE A 24 -5.71 14.35 -26.92
C PHE A 24 -6.75 14.24 -25.80
N SER A 25 -7.69 15.20 -25.70
CA SER A 25 -8.69 15.19 -24.62
C SER A 25 -9.52 13.91 -24.60
N LEU A 26 -9.87 13.35 -25.76
CA LEU A 26 -10.60 12.08 -25.81
C LEU A 26 -9.68 10.90 -25.50
N LEU A 27 -8.47 10.88 -26.07
CA LEU A 27 -7.50 9.80 -25.85
C LEU A 27 -7.11 9.63 -24.39
N TYR A 28 -6.98 10.74 -23.67
CA TYR A 28 -6.65 10.72 -22.25
C TYR A 28 -7.63 9.83 -21.48
N ASP A 29 -8.93 10.11 -21.61
CA ASP A 29 -9.99 9.38 -20.88
C ASP A 29 -10.25 7.97 -21.45
N THR A 30 -10.22 7.82 -22.77
CA THR A 30 -10.69 6.60 -23.46
C THR A 30 -9.61 5.57 -23.77
N SER A 31 -8.34 5.94 -23.68
CA SER A 31 -7.22 5.06 -24.01
C SER A 31 -6.14 5.10 -22.93
N ILE A 32 -5.56 6.27 -22.67
CA ILE A 32 -4.38 6.41 -21.81
C ILE A 32 -4.69 5.98 -20.37
N THR A 33 -5.79 6.47 -19.79
CA THR A 33 -6.20 6.10 -18.41
C THR A 33 -7.19 4.94 -18.36
N HIS A 34 -7.72 4.50 -19.50
CA HIS A 34 -8.82 3.53 -19.55
C HIS A 34 -8.43 2.19 -18.92
N TYR A 35 -7.21 1.70 -19.20
CA TYR A 35 -6.75 0.40 -18.72
C TYR A 35 -6.17 0.41 -17.30
N THR A 36 -5.86 1.58 -16.74
CA THR A 36 -5.28 1.76 -15.39
C THR A 36 -6.02 0.95 -14.30
N PRO A 37 -7.34 1.10 -14.08
CA PRO A 37 -8.03 0.37 -12.99
C PRO A 37 -8.09 -1.14 -13.21
N TYR A 38 -8.15 -1.59 -14.46
CA TYR A 38 -8.14 -3.02 -14.79
C TYR A 38 -6.75 -3.62 -14.59
N LEU A 39 -5.70 -2.88 -14.91
CA LEU A 39 -4.32 -3.29 -14.65
C LEU A 39 -4.03 -3.36 -13.15
N GLU A 40 -4.46 -2.37 -12.37
CA GLU A 40 -4.33 -2.43 -10.90
C GLU A 40 -5.01 -3.67 -10.32
N SER A 41 -6.21 -4.00 -10.82
CA SER A 41 -6.95 -5.21 -10.41
C SER A 41 -6.21 -6.49 -10.82
N GLU A 42 -5.74 -6.58 -12.06
CA GLU A 42 -4.93 -7.70 -12.56
C GLU A 42 -3.65 -7.92 -11.75
N ILE A 43 -2.96 -6.83 -11.39
CA ILE A 43 -1.77 -6.87 -10.52
C ILE A 43 -2.14 -7.43 -9.15
N MET A 44 -3.21 -6.95 -8.53
CA MET A 44 -3.66 -7.41 -7.21
C MET A 44 -4.04 -8.89 -7.22
N GLU A 45 -4.77 -9.34 -8.24
CA GLU A 45 -5.14 -10.75 -8.42
C GLU A 45 -3.91 -11.64 -8.59
N ASN A 46 -2.97 -11.24 -9.45
CA ASN A 46 -1.72 -11.98 -9.64
C ASN A 46 -0.92 -12.05 -8.32
N LEU A 47 -0.79 -10.94 -7.59
CA LEU A 47 -0.07 -10.91 -6.31
C LEU A 47 -0.75 -11.74 -5.21
N LEU A 48 -2.07 -11.93 -5.27
CA LEU A 48 -2.80 -12.79 -4.34
C LEU A 48 -2.59 -14.27 -4.65
N LEU A 49 -2.59 -14.64 -5.93
CA LEU A 49 -2.48 -16.03 -6.39
C LEU A 49 -1.05 -16.58 -6.35
N LEU A 50 -0.05 -15.70 -6.37
CA LEU A 50 1.36 -16.10 -6.42
C LEU A 50 1.93 -16.48 -5.04
N PRO A 51 2.81 -17.51 -4.99
CA PRO A 51 3.64 -17.78 -3.83
C PRO A 51 4.48 -16.56 -3.45
N SER A 52 4.79 -16.42 -2.15
CA SER A 52 5.52 -15.26 -1.63
C SER A 52 6.85 -15.03 -2.36
N GLU A 53 7.63 -16.09 -2.60
CA GLU A 53 8.91 -15.99 -3.30
C GLU A 53 8.81 -15.55 -4.78
N LYS A 54 7.61 -15.54 -5.37
CA LYS A 54 7.37 -15.15 -6.77
C LYS A 54 6.73 -13.78 -6.95
N LYS A 55 6.38 -13.10 -5.86
CA LYS A 55 5.76 -11.77 -5.94
C LYS A 55 6.72 -10.72 -6.47
N ASP A 56 7.96 -10.71 -6.00
CA ASP A 56 8.99 -9.77 -6.47
C ASP A 56 9.39 -10.04 -7.92
N ASP A 57 9.50 -11.32 -8.32
CA ASP A 57 9.73 -11.71 -9.72
C ASP A 57 8.63 -11.11 -10.64
N TYR A 58 7.37 -11.22 -10.22
CA TYR A 58 6.24 -10.66 -10.97
C TYR A 58 6.26 -9.13 -11.01
N ILE A 59 6.51 -8.46 -9.88
CA ILE A 59 6.60 -7.00 -9.82
C ILE A 59 7.72 -6.51 -10.74
N ASN A 60 8.90 -7.13 -10.67
CA ASN A 60 10.03 -6.78 -11.53
C ASN A 60 9.71 -7.02 -13.01
N PHE A 61 9.02 -8.12 -13.35
CA PHE A 61 8.55 -8.37 -14.70
C PHE A 61 7.61 -7.27 -15.20
N ALA A 62 6.62 -6.86 -14.39
CA ALA A 62 5.67 -5.82 -14.76
C ALA A 62 6.36 -4.46 -14.94
N ILE A 63 7.24 -4.08 -14.00
CA ILE A 63 8.04 -2.86 -14.07
C ILE A 63 8.94 -2.85 -15.32
N ASP A 64 9.63 -3.96 -15.61
CA ASP A 64 10.49 -4.07 -16.79
C ASP A 64 9.70 -3.91 -18.09
N LYS A 65 8.50 -4.51 -18.17
CA LYS A 65 7.62 -4.36 -19.33
C LYS A 65 7.18 -2.91 -19.54
N ILE A 66 6.80 -2.22 -18.46
CA ILE A 66 6.43 -0.79 -18.51
C ILE A 66 7.66 0.06 -18.87
N ASN A 67 8.84 -0.25 -18.32
CA ASN A 67 10.07 0.50 -18.62
C ASN A 67 10.51 0.38 -20.08
N LYS A 68 10.23 -0.75 -20.73
CA LYS A 68 10.48 -0.98 -22.15
C LYS A 68 9.44 -0.36 -23.07
N THR A 69 8.36 0.19 -22.52
CA THR A 69 7.30 0.81 -23.31
C THR A 69 7.80 2.11 -23.92
N PRO A 70 7.55 2.38 -25.22
CA PRO A 70 7.81 3.67 -25.84
C PRO A 70 7.29 4.84 -25.02
N LEU A 71 7.93 6.01 -25.15
CA LEU A 71 7.55 7.27 -24.46
C LEU A 71 7.67 7.24 -22.92
N ARG A 72 8.02 6.11 -22.30
CA ARG A 72 8.27 5.99 -20.85
C ARG A 72 9.24 7.03 -20.31
N TYR A 73 10.29 7.32 -21.05
CA TYR A 73 11.37 8.23 -20.67
C TYR A 73 11.25 9.60 -21.36
N THR A 74 10.02 10.02 -21.69
CA THR A 74 9.74 11.36 -22.18
C THR A 74 10.30 12.40 -21.21
N ASN A 75 10.78 13.52 -21.75
CA ASN A 75 11.26 14.63 -20.91
C ASN A 75 10.09 15.22 -20.09
N LYS A 76 10.25 15.29 -18.76
CA LYS A 76 9.24 15.86 -17.85
C LYS A 76 8.86 17.31 -18.19
N ASN A 77 9.78 18.04 -18.83
CA ASN A 77 9.63 19.44 -19.19
C ASN A 77 9.09 19.64 -20.62
N ILE A 78 8.62 18.57 -21.29
CA ILE A 78 8.11 18.65 -22.68
C ILE A 78 6.97 19.66 -22.85
N LEU A 79 6.21 19.92 -21.79
CA LEU A 79 5.08 20.85 -21.80
C LEU A 79 5.45 22.29 -21.47
N ASP A 80 6.66 22.59 -20.98
CA ASP A 80 7.02 23.92 -20.44
C ASP A 80 6.73 25.06 -21.42
N LYS A 81 7.07 24.86 -22.70
CA LYS A 81 6.81 25.85 -23.77
C LYS A 81 5.31 26.14 -23.94
N TRP A 82 4.45 25.13 -23.74
CA TRP A 82 3.00 25.26 -23.85
C TRP A 82 2.40 25.87 -22.59
N LEU A 83 2.86 25.45 -21.41
CA LEU A 83 2.43 26.01 -20.13
C LEU A 83 2.71 27.52 -20.07
N VAL A 84 3.90 27.94 -20.49
CA VAL A 84 4.27 29.37 -20.60
C VAL A 84 3.40 30.09 -21.63
N LYS A 85 3.20 29.49 -22.81
CA LYS A 85 2.42 30.12 -23.89
C LYS A 85 0.97 30.39 -23.48
N TYR A 86 0.33 29.44 -22.81
CA TYR A 86 -1.07 29.53 -22.41
C TYR A 86 -1.28 30.08 -21.00
N ASN A 87 -0.19 30.40 -20.29
CA ASN A 87 -0.20 30.88 -18.91
C ASN A 87 -1.02 29.96 -17.98
N VAL A 88 -0.71 28.66 -17.99
CA VAL A 88 -1.40 27.65 -17.19
C VAL A 88 -0.43 26.87 -16.30
N ASP A 89 -0.95 26.38 -15.19
CA ASP A 89 -0.18 25.59 -14.22
C ASP A 89 -0.36 24.08 -14.45
N LEU A 90 0.76 23.34 -14.37
CA LEU A 90 0.79 21.89 -14.61
C LEU A 90 -0.07 21.10 -13.60
N SER A 91 -0.32 21.62 -12.40
CA SER A 91 -1.19 20.98 -11.40
C SER A 91 -2.64 20.82 -11.86
N THR A 92 -3.06 21.58 -12.88
CA THR A 92 -4.41 21.49 -13.46
C THR A 92 -4.51 20.47 -14.59
N PHE A 93 -3.39 19.80 -14.94
CA PHE A 93 -3.38 18.77 -15.97
C PHE A 93 -4.34 17.61 -15.66
N PRO A 94 -5.06 17.05 -16.66
CA PRO A 94 -5.12 17.50 -18.07
C PRO A 94 -6.23 18.53 -18.33
N LYS A 95 -6.97 18.95 -17.29
CA LYS A 95 -8.19 19.78 -17.39
C LYS A 95 -7.89 21.23 -17.06
N PHE A 96 -7.26 21.90 -18.01
CA PHE A 96 -6.92 23.32 -17.91
C PHE A 96 -8.16 24.22 -18.00
N SER A 97 -8.13 25.37 -17.33
CA SER A 97 -9.16 26.40 -17.42
C SER A 97 -8.99 27.31 -18.64
N ASN A 98 -7.80 27.35 -19.25
CA ASN A 98 -7.54 28.15 -20.45
C ASN A 98 -8.34 27.60 -21.64
N GLU A 99 -9.21 28.43 -22.20
CA GLU A 99 -10.13 28.04 -23.27
C GLU A 99 -9.40 27.74 -24.58
N ASP A 100 -8.35 28.51 -24.93
CA ASP A 100 -7.59 28.33 -26.16
C ASP A 100 -6.83 27.01 -26.17
N LEU A 101 -6.15 26.67 -25.06
CA LEU A 101 -5.46 25.39 -24.91
C LEU A 101 -6.47 24.25 -24.95
N THR A 102 -7.60 24.40 -24.26
CA THR A 102 -8.66 23.39 -24.24
C THR A 102 -9.24 23.15 -25.63
N ALA A 103 -9.45 24.20 -26.42
CA ALA A 103 -9.92 24.09 -27.79
C ALA A 103 -8.92 23.31 -28.66
N VAL A 104 -7.61 23.60 -28.51
CA VAL A 104 -6.54 22.91 -29.23
C VAL A 104 -6.48 21.42 -28.87
N LEU A 105 -6.54 21.08 -27.58
CA LEU A 105 -6.50 19.69 -27.11
C LEU A 105 -7.75 18.87 -27.48
N LYS A 106 -8.88 19.55 -27.76
CA LYS A 106 -10.13 18.93 -28.25
C LYS A 106 -10.24 18.89 -29.77
N THR A 107 -9.32 19.50 -30.51
CA THR A 107 -9.40 19.57 -31.97
C THR A 107 -9.05 18.21 -32.59
N TYR A 108 -9.98 17.65 -33.37
CA TYR A 108 -9.77 16.40 -34.10
C TYR A 108 -8.83 16.61 -35.28
N TYR A 109 -7.69 15.92 -35.29
CA TYR A 109 -6.73 16.07 -36.38
C TYR A 109 -7.29 15.68 -37.76
N SER A 110 -8.06 14.59 -37.85
CA SER A 110 -8.62 14.08 -39.11
C SER A 110 -9.97 14.68 -39.49
N GLY A 111 -10.64 15.36 -38.57
CA GLY A 111 -12.01 15.88 -38.74
C GLY A 111 -12.10 17.40 -38.81
N HIS A 112 -11.00 18.11 -38.57
CA HIS A 112 -10.97 19.57 -38.59
C HIS A 112 -10.48 20.10 -39.94
N LEU A 113 -11.15 21.15 -40.43
CA LEU A 113 -10.73 21.88 -41.62
C LEU A 113 -9.71 22.94 -41.21
N PHE A 114 -8.42 22.64 -41.43
CA PHE A 114 -7.35 23.60 -41.17
C PHE A 114 -7.25 24.62 -42.30
N ASN A 115 -7.02 25.88 -41.94
CA ASN A 115 -6.83 26.94 -42.93
C ASN A 115 -5.43 26.90 -43.54
N THR A 116 -4.44 26.40 -42.79
CA THR A 116 -3.05 26.28 -43.23
C THR A 116 -2.38 25.00 -42.73
N HIS A 117 -1.39 24.51 -43.47
CA HIS A 117 -0.52 23.43 -42.98
C HIS A 117 0.20 23.80 -41.68
N LYS A 118 0.55 25.08 -41.49
CA LYS A 118 1.22 25.55 -40.27
C LYS A 118 0.34 25.39 -39.04
N GLU A 119 -0.94 25.70 -39.15
CA GLU A 119 -1.93 25.49 -38.09
C GLU A 119 -2.13 24.00 -37.78
N GLN A 120 -2.20 23.17 -38.81
CA GLN A 120 -2.30 21.72 -38.68
C GLN A 120 -1.10 21.13 -37.94
N HIS A 121 0.13 21.49 -38.34
CA HIS A 121 1.35 21.05 -37.65
C HIS A 121 1.40 21.54 -36.21
N TYR A 122 1.01 22.79 -35.97
CA TYR A 122 0.96 23.35 -34.63
C TYR A 122 0.04 22.56 -33.69
N ILE A 123 -1.17 22.21 -34.14
CA ILE A 123 -2.13 21.43 -33.36
C ILE A 123 -1.64 19.99 -33.16
N LEU A 124 -0.97 19.41 -34.15
CA LEU A 124 -0.38 18.08 -34.01
C LEU A 124 0.74 18.06 -32.98
N ASP A 125 1.67 19.01 -33.05
CA ASP A 125 2.84 19.09 -32.18
C ASP A 125 2.46 19.18 -30.70
N ILE A 126 1.53 20.07 -30.38
CA ILE A 126 1.03 20.21 -29.00
C ILE A 126 0.31 18.94 -28.54
N GLN A 127 -0.53 18.32 -29.36
CA GLN A 127 -1.22 17.10 -28.95
C GLN A 127 -0.27 15.92 -28.75
N ILE A 128 0.78 15.81 -29.57
CA ILE A 128 1.85 14.82 -29.38
C ILE A 128 2.57 15.07 -28.05
N ASP A 129 3.00 16.31 -27.78
CA ASP A 129 3.71 16.64 -26.54
C ASP A 129 2.86 16.29 -25.29
N PHE A 130 1.57 16.61 -25.32
CA PHE A 130 0.62 16.25 -24.26
C PHE A 130 0.40 14.75 -24.13
N PHE A 131 0.32 14.01 -25.25
CA PHE A 131 0.24 12.56 -25.24
C PHE A 131 1.47 11.93 -24.59
N CYS A 132 2.67 12.33 -25.04
CA CYS A 132 3.94 11.81 -24.51
C CYS A 132 4.08 12.08 -23.01
N TYR A 133 3.71 13.28 -22.55
CA TYR A 133 3.68 13.61 -21.13
C TYR A 133 2.70 12.71 -20.35
N ALA A 134 1.48 12.52 -20.86
CA ALA A 134 0.46 11.69 -20.23
C ALA A 134 0.89 10.22 -20.14
N ALA A 135 1.46 9.68 -21.24
CA ALA A 135 1.98 8.32 -21.30
C ALA A 135 3.07 8.09 -20.24
N MET A 136 4.04 9.00 -20.15
CA MET A 136 5.08 8.98 -19.12
C MET A 136 4.47 9.04 -17.71
N LEU A 137 3.52 9.96 -17.48
CA LEU A 137 2.90 10.16 -16.16
C LEU A 137 2.14 8.92 -15.70
N GLU A 138 1.31 8.32 -16.57
CA GLU A 138 0.56 7.10 -16.23
C GLU A 138 1.49 5.90 -16.01
N ALA A 139 2.56 5.78 -16.80
CA ALA A 139 3.59 4.77 -16.55
C ALA A 139 4.24 4.94 -15.17
N GLU A 140 4.57 6.17 -14.78
CA GLU A 140 5.12 6.48 -13.44
C GLU A 140 4.13 6.13 -12.32
N LYS A 141 2.83 6.39 -12.51
CA LYS A 141 1.79 6.03 -11.54
C LYS A 141 1.71 4.53 -11.31
N ILE A 142 1.67 3.73 -12.38
CA ILE A 142 1.61 2.26 -12.24
C ILE A 142 2.90 1.69 -11.65
N ILE A 143 4.07 2.20 -12.04
CA ILE A 143 5.33 1.79 -11.40
C ILE A 143 5.30 2.12 -9.91
N THR A 144 4.87 3.32 -9.53
CA THR A 144 4.74 3.72 -8.13
C THR A 144 3.76 2.81 -7.38
N PHE A 145 2.64 2.44 -8.00
CA PHE A 145 1.70 1.47 -7.45
C PHE A 145 2.35 0.11 -7.19
N LEU A 146 3.05 -0.45 -8.19
CA LEU A 146 3.79 -1.72 -8.07
C LEU A 146 4.86 -1.67 -6.98
N GLU A 147 5.60 -0.57 -6.91
CA GLU A 147 6.62 -0.32 -5.89
C GLU A 147 6.02 -0.25 -4.48
N ASN A 148 4.88 0.41 -4.32
CA ASN A 148 4.15 0.43 -3.05
C ASN A 148 3.66 -0.98 -2.66
N LYS A 149 3.23 -1.80 -3.63
CA LYS A 149 2.89 -3.20 -3.37
C LYS A 149 4.12 -4.04 -3.00
N ARG A 150 5.29 -3.73 -3.57
CA ARG A 150 6.56 -4.32 -3.17
C ARG A 150 6.83 -4.00 -1.71
N ILE A 151 6.81 -2.72 -1.31
CA ILE A 151 7.04 -2.30 0.08
C ILE A 151 6.04 -2.98 1.03
N ILE A 152 4.75 -3.03 0.71
CA ILE A 152 3.77 -3.72 1.57
C ILE A 152 4.06 -5.21 1.67
N ASN A 153 4.42 -5.88 0.56
CA ASN A 153 4.79 -7.29 0.57
C ASN A 153 6.09 -7.53 1.34
N THR A 154 7.11 -6.68 1.16
CA THR A 154 8.38 -6.70 1.87
C THR A 154 8.18 -6.43 3.35
N VAL A 155 7.36 -5.46 3.75
CA VAL A 155 6.98 -5.24 5.15
C VAL A 155 6.23 -6.46 5.69
N SER A 156 5.38 -7.10 4.89
CA SER A 156 4.68 -8.34 5.28
C SER A 156 5.61 -9.57 5.38
N THR A 157 6.69 -9.65 4.58
CA THR A 157 7.69 -10.74 4.63
C THR A 157 8.86 -10.45 5.57
N GLU A 158 9.18 -9.19 5.83
CA GLU A 158 10.12 -8.74 6.87
C GLU A 158 9.47 -8.89 8.26
N HIS A 159 8.14 -8.72 8.37
CA HIS A 159 7.40 -9.15 9.57
C HIS A 159 7.36 -10.67 9.78
N LEU A 160 7.77 -11.47 8.78
CA LEU A 160 7.96 -12.92 8.93
C LEU A 160 9.43 -13.33 9.15
N ASN A 161 10.40 -12.45 8.86
CA ASN A 161 11.84 -12.79 8.87
C ASN A 161 12.74 -11.89 9.73
N GLN A 162 12.20 -10.89 10.42
CA GLN A 162 12.89 -10.22 11.53
C GLN A 162 12.08 -10.35 12.82
N ASN A 163 12.61 -11.16 13.73
CA ASN A 163 12.20 -11.31 15.13
C ASN A 163 12.50 -10.05 15.97
N ASP A 164 12.19 -8.86 15.48
CA ASP A 164 11.95 -7.71 16.35
C ASP A 164 10.49 -7.34 16.16
N THR A 165 9.61 -8.13 16.80
CA THR A 165 8.33 -7.58 17.21
C THR A 165 8.64 -6.27 17.93
N LEU A 166 8.04 -5.15 17.50
CA LEU A 166 7.99 -3.93 18.31
C LEU A 166 7.22 -4.28 19.58
N LYS A 167 7.90 -4.94 20.51
CA LYS A 167 7.31 -5.39 21.76
C LYS A 167 6.97 -4.17 22.57
N ILE A 168 5.86 -4.26 23.28
CA ILE A 168 5.46 -3.20 24.20
C ILE A 168 6.46 -3.23 25.36
N LYS A 169 7.20 -2.13 25.55
CA LYS A 169 8.13 -2.01 26.67
C LYS A 169 7.38 -2.00 28.00
N TRP A 170 7.57 -3.03 28.81
CA TRP A 170 7.00 -3.11 30.15
C TRP A 170 7.96 -2.49 31.17
N ILE A 171 7.57 -1.35 31.75
CA ILE A 171 8.39 -0.61 32.72
C ILE A 171 8.25 -1.14 34.16
N GLY A 172 7.26 -1.98 34.42
CA GLY A 172 7.00 -2.55 35.75
C GLY A 172 7.84 -3.80 36.05
N LYS A 173 7.65 -4.36 37.25
CA LYS A 173 8.28 -5.63 37.62
C LYS A 173 7.63 -6.80 36.86
N PRO A 174 8.37 -7.89 36.56
CA PRO A 174 7.81 -9.10 35.96
C PRO A 174 6.64 -9.70 36.74
N SER A 175 6.67 -9.58 38.07
CA SER A 175 5.56 -10.00 38.93
C SER A 175 4.27 -9.25 38.65
N GLN A 176 4.37 -7.95 38.38
CA GLN A 176 3.22 -7.10 38.06
C GLN A 176 2.66 -7.45 36.68
N LEU A 177 3.53 -7.70 35.70
CA LEU A 177 3.12 -8.14 34.36
C LEU A 177 2.34 -9.45 34.43
N GLY A 178 2.94 -10.48 35.03
CA GLY A 178 2.29 -11.80 35.13
C GLY A 178 0.96 -11.72 35.89
N PHE A 179 0.91 -10.99 36.99
CA PHE A 179 -0.32 -10.81 37.76
C PHE A 179 -1.42 -10.10 36.96
N ILE A 180 -1.12 -8.96 36.33
CA ILE A 180 -2.12 -8.18 35.58
C ILE A 180 -2.65 -8.98 34.39
N ILE A 181 -1.77 -9.58 33.60
CA ILE A 181 -2.19 -10.37 32.42
C ILE A 181 -3.03 -11.58 32.84
N SER A 182 -2.66 -12.26 33.92
CA SER A 182 -3.46 -13.38 34.43
C SER A 182 -4.84 -12.94 34.93
N ASN A 183 -4.93 -11.79 35.62
CA ASN A 183 -6.22 -11.25 36.04
C ASN A 183 -7.11 -10.87 34.85
N LEU A 184 -6.54 -10.28 33.80
CA LEU A 184 -7.29 -9.98 32.58
C LEU A 184 -7.88 -11.25 31.95
N ALA A 185 -7.14 -12.36 31.97
CA ALA A 185 -7.65 -13.65 31.50
C ALA A 185 -8.79 -14.18 32.38
N HIS A 186 -8.62 -14.20 33.70
CA HIS A 186 -9.64 -14.66 34.65
C HIS A 186 -10.92 -13.80 34.63
N LEU A 187 -10.78 -12.49 34.35
CA LEU A 187 -11.88 -11.55 34.27
C LEU A 187 -12.57 -11.53 32.88
N GLY A 188 -12.10 -12.34 31.93
CA GLY A 188 -12.72 -12.52 30.62
C GLY A 188 -12.33 -11.49 29.56
N TYR A 189 -11.30 -10.66 29.81
CA TYR A 189 -10.78 -9.73 28.82
C TYR A 189 -9.80 -10.38 27.83
N ILE A 190 -9.21 -11.52 28.19
CA ILE A 190 -8.23 -12.25 27.39
C ILE A 190 -8.59 -13.73 27.40
N GLU A 191 -8.54 -14.38 26.24
CA GLU A 191 -8.61 -15.84 26.15
C GLU A 191 -7.19 -16.43 26.31
N PRO A 192 -6.89 -17.14 27.42
CA PRO A 192 -5.59 -17.74 27.63
C PRO A 192 -5.43 -19.04 26.81
N PRO A 193 -4.20 -19.45 26.47
CA PRO A 193 -3.97 -20.75 25.86
C PRO A 193 -4.32 -21.86 26.85
N LEU A 194 -5.06 -22.87 26.39
CA LEU A 194 -5.50 -24.00 27.21
C LEU A 194 -4.76 -25.29 26.86
N LYS A 195 -4.58 -26.14 27.86
CA LYS A 195 -4.18 -27.54 27.70
C LYS A 195 -5.39 -28.36 27.23
N LYS A 196 -5.16 -29.65 26.90
CA LYS A 196 -6.21 -30.59 26.49
C LYS A 196 -7.28 -30.85 27.56
N ASP A 197 -6.94 -30.64 28.83
CA ASP A 197 -7.84 -30.79 30.00
C ASP A 197 -8.66 -29.53 30.29
N GLY A 198 -8.45 -28.43 29.54
CA GLY A 198 -9.14 -27.16 29.73
C GLY A 198 -8.47 -26.24 30.76
N GLU A 199 -7.38 -26.64 31.41
CA GLU A 199 -6.59 -25.75 32.26
C GLU A 199 -5.75 -24.78 31.43
N ILE A 200 -5.38 -23.63 32.02
CA ILE A 200 -4.46 -22.70 31.39
C ILE A 200 -3.07 -23.34 31.21
N ASN A 201 -2.53 -23.26 30.00
CA ASN A 201 -1.15 -23.62 29.71
C ASN A 201 -0.23 -22.42 30.00
N TYR A 202 0.18 -22.26 31.26
CA TYR A 202 0.96 -21.09 31.70
C TYR A 202 2.32 -20.94 31.02
N SER A 203 2.96 -22.04 30.59
CA SER A 203 4.24 -21.98 29.86
C SER A 203 4.05 -21.40 28.45
N GLN A 204 3.00 -21.85 27.74
CA GLN A 204 2.62 -21.26 26.45
C GLN A 204 2.14 -19.82 26.64
N PHE A 205 1.40 -19.53 27.71
CA PHE A 205 0.94 -18.19 28.01
C PHE A 205 2.12 -17.23 28.25
N ALA A 206 3.13 -17.66 29.02
CA ALA A 206 4.36 -16.90 29.24
C ALA A 206 5.13 -16.63 27.93
N ASN A 207 5.17 -17.60 26.99
CA ASN A 207 5.76 -17.41 25.68
C ASN A 207 5.02 -16.34 24.88
N MET A 208 3.68 -16.37 24.88
CA MET A 208 2.87 -15.37 24.20
C MET A 208 3.09 -13.97 24.80
N VAL A 209 3.10 -13.86 26.13
CA VAL A 209 3.35 -12.59 26.82
C VAL A 209 4.74 -12.04 26.49
N LEU A 210 5.78 -12.87 26.50
CA LEU A 210 7.14 -12.44 26.12
C LEU A 210 7.33 -12.22 24.62
N GLY A 211 6.44 -12.75 23.79
CA GLY A 211 6.35 -12.43 22.37
C GLY A 211 5.81 -11.01 22.13
N THR A 212 4.92 -10.55 23.01
CA THR A 212 4.24 -9.24 22.92
C THR A 212 4.92 -8.13 23.72
N PHE A 213 5.49 -8.44 24.88
CA PHE A 213 6.08 -7.48 25.81
C PHE A 213 7.59 -7.65 25.93
N GLU A 214 8.30 -6.51 25.96
CA GLU A 214 9.71 -6.46 26.34
C GLU A 214 9.75 -6.26 27.85
N ALA A 215 10.11 -7.33 28.57
CA ALA A 215 10.22 -7.35 30.03
C ALA A 215 11.51 -8.06 30.43
N ASP A 216 12.19 -7.55 31.46
CA ASP A 216 13.42 -8.14 32.01
C ASP A 216 13.10 -9.37 32.86
N THR A 217 12.74 -10.48 32.20
CA THR A 217 12.41 -11.76 32.83
C THR A 217 12.58 -12.93 31.86
N THR A 218 12.63 -14.13 32.42
CA THR A 218 12.59 -15.39 31.66
C THR A 218 11.18 -15.97 31.61
N ASN A 219 10.91 -16.84 30.63
CA ASN A 219 9.64 -17.56 30.52
C ASN A 219 9.30 -18.29 31.84
N ASN A 220 10.21 -19.11 32.35
CA ASN A 220 10.01 -19.87 33.61
C ASN A 220 9.68 -18.99 34.82
N THR A 221 10.20 -17.75 34.84
CA THR A 221 9.91 -16.81 35.91
C THR A 221 8.53 -16.19 35.75
N LEU A 222 8.18 -15.81 34.52
CA LEU A 222 6.89 -15.20 34.20
C LEU A 222 5.74 -16.21 34.35
N GLU A 223 5.94 -17.48 33.97
CA GLU A 223 4.99 -18.57 34.16
C GLU A 223 4.50 -18.66 35.62
N LYS A 224 5.42 -18.53 36.58
CA LYS A 224 5.08 -18.55 38.02
C LYS A 224 4.22 -17.36 38.42
N TYR A 225 4.44 -16.18 37.84
CA TYR A 225 3.64 -15.00 38.14
C TYR A 225 2.28 -14.99 37.43
N LEU A 226 2.17 -15.66 36.27
CA LEU A 226 0.91 -15.87 35.56
C LEU A 226 0.03 -16.90 36.27
N ASN A 227 0.61 -17.94 36.87
CA ASN A 227 -0.13 -18.89 37.69
C ASN A 227 -0.42 -18.30 39.08
N LEU A 228 -1.65 -17.81 39.26
CA LEU A 228 -2.09 -17.19 40.52
C LEU A 228 -2.09 -18.18 41.70
N ASP A 229 -2.18 -19.48 41.46
CA ASP A 229 -2.14 -20.51 42.50
C ASP A 229 -0.71 -20.87 42.95
N SER A 230 0.30 -20.40 42.23
CA SER A 230 1.69 -20.62 42.63
C SER A 230 2.06 -19.75 43.84
N GLU A 231 3.07 -20.16 44.60
CA GLU A 231 3.60 -19.38 45.74
C GLU A 231 3.94 -17.93 45.35
N LYS A 232 4.57 -17.75 44.18
CA LYS A 232 4.93 -16.42 43.65
C LYS A 232 3.72 -15.62 43.17
N GLY A 233 2.72 -16.28 42.59
CA GLY A 233 1.44 -15.68 42.20
C GLY A 233 0.69 -15.16 43.43
N GLN A 234 0.57 -16.00 44.46
CA GLN A 234 -0.07 -15.66 45.74
C GLN A 234 0.65 -14.54 46.49
N GLU A 235 1.98 -14.55 46.53
CA GLU A 235 2.75 -13.44 47.13
C GLU A 235 2.46 -12.12 46.43
N THR A 236 2.38 -12.14 45.10
CA THR A 236 2.10 -10.95 44.29
C THR A 236 0.67 -10.47 44.48
N LEU A 237 -0.31 -11.38 44.49
CA LEU A 237 -1.72 -11.09 44.78
C LEU A 237 -1.87 -10.38 46.14
N ARG A 238 -1.21 -10.87 47.19
CA ARG A 238 -1.23 -10.21 48.51
C ARG A 238 -0.71 -8.77 48.47
N LYS A 239 0.33 -8.50 47.68
CA LYS A 239 0.88 -7.14 47.51
C LYS A 239 -0.10 -6.21 46.80
N PHE A 240 -0.76 -6.67 45.74
CA PHE A 240 -1.79 -5.88 45.05
C PHE A 240 -3.02 -5.64 45.92
N ASN A 241 -3.49 -6.68 46.64
CA ASN A 241 -4.61 -6.56 47.56
C ASN A 241 -4.32 -5.57 48.70
N SER A 242 -3.08 -5.51 49.21
CA SER A 242 -2.67 -4.52 50.23
C SER A 242 -2.72 -3.06 49.75
N LYS A 243 -2.97 -2.84 48.46
CA LYS A 243 -3.07 -1.53 47.81
C LYS A 243 -4.45 -1.28 47.20
N ASP A 244 -5.44 -2.11 47.52
CA ASP A 244 -6.81 -2.03 47.02
C ASP A 244 -6.90 -1.97 45.48
N PHE A 245 -5.95 -2.62 44.79
CA PHE A 245 -5.97 -2.68 43.33
C PHE A 245 -7.03 -3.67 42.86
N SER A 246 -7.94 -3.22 41.99
CA SER A 246 -8.94 -4.08 41.35
C SER A 246 -9.15 -3.70 39.89
N ILE A 247 -9.53 -4.70 39.10
CA ILE A 247 -10.02 -4.53 37.72
C ILE A 247 -11.43 -5.15 37.72
N PRO A 248 -12.47 -4.43 37.25
CA PRO A 248 -13.85 -4.96 37.25
C PRO A 248 -13.97 -6.12 36.27
N ASN A 249 -14.90 -7.04 36.51
CA ASN A 249 -15.17 -8.12 35.57
C ASN A 249 -15.75 -7.55 34.26
N ILE A 250 -15.41 -8.14 33.10
CA ILE A 250 -15.94 -7.66 31.81
C ILE A 250 -17.47 -7.60 31.80
N ARG A 251 -18.15 -8.51 32.52
CA ARG A 251 -19.61 -8.56 32.64
C ARG A 251 -20.21 -7.46 33.51
N GLU A 252 -19.42 -6.79 34.35
CA GLU A 252 -19.89 -5.69 35.19
C GLU A 252 -19.87 -4.35 34.43
N VAL A 253 -19.11 -4.27 33.34
CA VAL A 253 -18.87 -3.03 32.57
C VAL A 253 -19.32 -3.12 31.10
N SER A 254 -19.86 -4.27 30.66
CA SER A 254 -20.45 -4.48 29.33
C SER A 254 -21.97 -4.44 29.41
#